data_AF-A0A2V6H3C1-F1
#
_entry.id   AF-A0A2V6H3C1-F1
#
_cell.length_a   1.000
_cell.length_b   1.000
_cell.length_c   1.000
_cell.angle_alpha   90.00
_cell.angle_beta   90.00
_cell.angle_gamma   90.00
#
_symmetry.space_group_name_H-M   'P 1'
#
loop_
_entity.id
_entity.type
_entity.pdbx_description
1 polymer ?
#
loop_
_entity_poly.entity_id
_entity_poly.type
_entity_poly.pdbx_seq_one_letter_code
_entity_poly.pdbx_strand_id
1 'polypeptide(L)'
;METDYKVKLEVFEGPLDLLLYLIKQDEIDIYDISLERITSQYLEYLQAFKELNIELAGEFIVMAANLIYLKSRSLLPLDQQPPEEDAGEEDPRWELIRQLIEYKKFKE
;
A
#
# COMPACT_ATOMS: atom_id res chain seq x y z
N MET A 1 22.60 11.33 -24.52
CA MET A 1 22.89 10.47 -23.35
C MET A 1 21.61 9.68 -23.12
N GLU A 2 21.56 8.44 -23.61
CA GLU A 2 20.46 7.53 -23.33
C GLU A 2 20.57 7.15 -21.86
N THR A 3 19.68 7.68 -21.03
CA THR A 3 19.46 7.17 -19.69
C THR A 3 18.83 5.80 -19.84
N ASP A 4 19.67 4.78 -19.72
CA ASP A 4 19.30 3.37 -19.57
C ASP A 4 18.43 3.25 -18.32
N TYR A 5 17.13 3.51 -18.48
CA TYR A 5 16.13 3.11 -17.51
C TYR A 5 16.11 1.59 -17.54
N LYS A 6 16.91 0.97 -16.67
CA LYS A 6 16.76 -0.43 -16.31
C LYS A 6 15.39 -0.58 -15.67
N VAL A 7 14.37 -0.78 -16.49
CA VAL A 7 13.06 -1.25 -16.05
C VAL A 7 13.26 -2.69 -15.59
N LYS A 8 13.77 -2.86 -14.36
CA LYS A 8 13.58 -4.11 -13.65
C LYS A 8 12.09 -4.16 -13.35
N LEU A 9 11.36 -4.93 -14.15
CA LEU A 9 10.05 -5.43 -13.76
C LEU A 9 10.28 -6.35 -12.57
N GLU A 10 10.26 -5.77 -11.37
CA GLU A 10 10.11 -6.56 -10.16
C GLU A 10 8.72 -7.19 -10.24
N VAL A 11 8.69 -8.49 -10.52
CA VAL A 11 7.46 -9.27 -10.48
C VAL A 11 7.17 -9.47 -9.00
N PHE A 12 6.36 -8.58 -8.43
CA PHE A 12 5.90 -8.70 -7.05
C PHE A 12 5.01 -9.93 -6.91
N GLU A 13 5.19 -10.68 -5.83
CA GLU A 13 4.38 -11.88 -5.55
C GLU A 13 2.94 -11.54 -5.10
N GLY A 14 2.67 -10.25 -4.85
CA GLY A 14 1.36 -9.76 -4.47
C GLY A 14 1.40 -8.30 -3.98
N PRO A 15 0.26 -7.74 -3.56
CA PRO A 15 0.15 -6.35 -3.15
C PRO A 15 0.94 -6.02 -1.88
N LEU A 16 1.02 -6.96 -0.92
CA LEU A 16 1.80 -6.78 0.31
C LEU A 16 3.31 -6.72 0.03
N ASP A 17 3.77 -7.45 -0.98
CA ASP A 17 5.17 -7.43 -1.39
C ASP A 17 5.56 -6.08 -1.99
N LEU A 18 4.70 -5.56 -2.88
CA LEU A 18 4.86 -4.21 -3.42
C LEU A 18 4.87 -3.17 -2.29
N LEU A 19 3.98 -3.28 -1.31
CA LEU A 19 3.96 -2.35 -0.17
C LEU A 19 5.24 -2.42 0.67
N LEU A 20 5.75 -3.61 0.98
CA LEU A 20 7.03 -3.77 1.68
C LEU A 20 8.19 -3.18 0.90
N TYR A 21 8.18 -3.36 -0.42
CA TYR A 21 9.16 -2.75 -1.31
C TYR A 21 9.14 -1.22 -1.22
N LEU A 22 7.96 -0.60 -1.32
CA LEU A 22 7.80 0.85 -1.24
C LEU A 22 8.26 1.41 0.11
N ILE A 23 7.90 0.75 1.21
CA ILE A 23 8.33 1.13 2.58
C ILE A 23 9.86 1.08 2.69
N LYS A 24 10.47 0.03 2.16
CA LYS A 24 11.92 -0.14 2.15
C LYS A 24 12.62 0.90 1.28
N GLN A 25 12.05 1.21 0.11
CA GLN A 25 12.58 2.21 -0.82
C GLN A 25 12.60 3.61 -0.19
N ASP A 26 11.58 3.93 0.59
CA ASP A 26 11.47 5.21 1.29
C ASP A 26 12.32 5.32 2.57
N GLU A 27 12.99 4.22 2.98
CA GLU A 27 13.74 4.13 4.25
C GLU A 27 12.89 4.46 5.49
N ILE A 28 11.59 4.14 5.46
CA ILE A 28 10.64 4.42 6.54
C ILE A 28 10.47 3.17 7.42
N ASP A 29 10.30 3.38 8.73
CA ASP A 29 9.90 2.31 9.64
C ASP A 29 8.47 1.82 9.32
N ILE A 30 8.26 0.51 9.33
CA ILE A 30 6.96 -0.12 9.06
C ILE A 30 5.86 0.34 10.06
N TYR A 31 6.23 0.87 11.22
CA TYR A 31 5.30 1.43 12.19
C TYR A 31 4.93 2.91 11.91
N ASP A 32 5.71 3.61 11.08
CA ASP A 32 5.58 5.05 10.82
C ASP A 32 5.04 5.37 9.41
N ILE A 33 4.32 4.43 8.79
CA ILE A 33 3.85 4.56 7.41
C ILE A 33 2.84 5.71 7.27
N SER A 34 3.10 6.64 6.35
CA SER A 34 2.10 7.63 5.91
C SER A 34 1.14 7.02 4.89
N LEU A 35 -0.15 6.92 5.24
CA LEU A 35 -1.20 6.43 4.34
C LEU A 35 -1.29 7.26 3.07
N GLU A 36 -1.11 8.57 3.17
CA GLU A 36 -1.14 9.44 2.00
C GLU A 36 -0.06 9.04 0.99
N ARG A 37 1.19 8.93 1.46
CA ARG A 37 2.37 8.67 0.64
C ARG A 37 2.34 7.26 0.05
N ILE A 38 2.11 6.24 0.88
CA ILE A 38 2.09 4.85 0.43
C ILE A 38 0.96 4.59 -0.58
N THR A 39 -0.21 5.22 -0.38
CA THR A 39 -1.34 5.09 -1.31
C THR A 39 -0.99 5.71 -2.66
N SER A 40 -0.41 6.92 -2.68
CA SER A 40 -0.04 7.59 -3.92
C SER A 40 0.98 6.77 -4.71
N GLN A 41 2.05 6.31 -4.07
CA GLN A 41 3.08 5.49 -4.72
C GLN A 41 2.53 4.15 -5.24
N TYR A 42 1.68 3.49 -4.44
CA TYR A 42 1.06 2.24 -4.86
C TYR A 42 0.20 2.44 -6.13
N LEU A 43 -0.59 3.52 -6.19
CA LEU A 43 -1.38 3.86 -7.38
C LEU A 43 -0.52 4.22 -8.60
N GLU A 44 0.62 4.89 -8.39
CA GLU A 44 1.60 5.16 -9.46
C GLU A 44 2.15 3.86 -10.07
N TYR A 45 2.49 2.86 -9.24
CA TYR A 45 2.91 1.55 -9.71
C TYR A 45 1.81 0.83 -10.49
N LEU A 46 0.56 0.87 -10.01
CA LEU A 46 -0.57 0.28 -10.76
C LEU A 46 -0.78 0.96 -12.10
N GLN A 47 -0.57 2.28 -12.17
CA GLN A 47 -0.67 3.04 -13.42
C GLN A 47 0.45 2.64 -14.40
N ALA A 48 1.68 2.48 -13.91
CA ALA A 48 2.79 1.98 -14.72
C ALA A 48 2.52 0.56 -15.25
N PHE A 49 1.91 -0.32 -14.43
CA PHE A 49 1.52 -1.66 -14.89
C PHE A 49 0.50 -1.60 -16.03
N LYS A 50 -0.49 -0.71 -15.95
CA LYS A 50 -1.45 -0.50 -17.04
C LYS A 50 -0.77 0.02 -18.31
N GLU A 51 0.12 1.00 -18.19
CA GLU A 51 0.83 1.59 -19.33
C GLU A 51 1.75 0.60 -20.04
N LEU A 52 2.33 -0.34 -19.28
CA LEU A 52 3.17 -1.43 -19.80
C LEU A 52 2.36 -2.65 -20.26
N ASN A 53 1.02 -2.60 -20.24
CA ASN A 53 0.12 -3.72 -20.53
C ASN A 53 0.39 -4.98 -19.69
N ILE A 54 0.79 -4.80 -18.43
CA ILE A 54 0.96 -5.88 -17.47
C ILE A 54 -0.41 -6.25 -16.93
N GLU A 55 -0.69 -7.55 -16.89
CA GLU A 55 -1.94 -8.05 -16.32
C GLU A 55 -1.98 -7.80 -14.81
N LEU A 56 -2.96 -7.02 -14.37
CA LEU A 56 -3.19 -6.72 -12.96
C LEU A 56 -4.07 -7.79 -12.34
N ALA A 57 -3.54 -8.49 -11.33
CA ALA A 57 -4.36 -9.41 -10.53
C ALA A 57 -5.39 -8.62 -9.68
N GLY A 58 -6.56 -9.22 -9.46
CA GLY A 58 -7.66 -8.57 -8.74
C GLY A 58 -7.31 -8.13 -7.31
N GLU A 59 -6.40 -8.86 -6.66
CA GLU A 59 -5.86 -8.51 -5.33
C GLU A 59 -5.19 -7.13 -5.27
N PHE A 60 -4.53 -6.69 -6.36
CA PHE A 60 -3.89 -5.37 -6.39
C PHE A 60 -4.94 -4.25 -6.36
N ILE A 61 -6.06 -4.47 -7.03
CA ILE A 61 -7.18 -3.52 -7.06
C ILE A 61 -7.90 -3.50 -5.70
N VAL A 62 -8.08 -4.67 -5.07
CA VAL A 62 -8.62 -4.76 -3.71
C VAL A 62 -7.76 -3.98 -2.73
N MET A 63 -6.43 -4.15 -2.79
CA MET A 63 -5.52 -3.39 -1.94
C MET A 63 -5.56 -1.88 -2.23
N ALA A 64 -5.64 -1.47 -3.51
CA ALA A 64 -5.80 -0.05 -3.85
C ALA A 64 -7.07 0.55 -3.22
N ALA A 65 -8.19 -0.16 -3.31
CA ALA A 65 -9.44 0.26 -2.70
C ALA A 65 -9.31 0.38 -1.18
N ASN A 66 -8.65 -0.59 -0.54
CA ASN A 66 -8.38 -0.58 0.89
C ASN A 66 -7.52 0.63 1.30
N LEU A 67 -6.42 0.90 0.60
CA LEU A 67 -5.55 2.05 0.87
C LEU A 67 -6.29 3.38 0.73
N ILE A 68 -7.12 3.52 -0.30
CA ILE A 68 -7.96 4.72 -0.50
C ILE A 68 -8.98 4.86 0.64
N TYR A 69 -9.62 3.78 1.07
CA TYR A 69 -10.54 3.76 2.21
C TYR A 69 -9.85 4.22 3.49
N LEU A 70 -8.70 3.61 3.82
CA LEU A 70 -7.89 3.97 4.99
C LEU A 70 -7.45 5.43 4.96
N LYS A 71 -6.96 5.91 3.80
CA LYS A 71 -6.59 7.31 3.60
C LYS A 71 -7.78 8.24 3.82
N SER A 72 -8.93 7.93 3.23
CA SER A 72 -10.16 8.72 3.39
C SER A 72 -10.56 8.82 4.86
N ARG A 73 -10.56 7.70 5.59
CA ARG A 73 -10.90 7.69 7.02
C ARG A 73 -9.94 8.51 7.86
N SER A 74 -8.63 8.41 7.60
CA SER A 74 -7.61 9.17 8.33
C SER A 74 -7.73 10.68 8.18
N LEU A 75 -8.37 11.15 7.10
CA LEU A 75 -8.57 12.57 6.82
C LEU A 75 -9.89 13.11 7.40
N LEU A 76 -10.82 12.23 7.81
CA LEU A 76 -12.12 12.65 8.33
C LEU A 76 -12.02 13.04 9.82
N PRO A 77 -12.69 14.14 10.22
CA PRO A 77 -12.92 14.44 11.63
C PRO A 77 -13.54 13.25 12.37
N LEU A 78 -13.16 13.01 13.62
CA LEU A 78 -13.60 11.85 14.42
C LEU A 78 -15.14 11.72 14.48
N ASP A 79 -15.84 12.85 14.50
CA ASP A 79 -17.31 12.95 14.51
C ASP A 79 -17.98 12.61 13.16
N GLN A 80 -17.20 12.56 12.08
CA GLN A 80 -17.65 12.26 10.72
C GLN A 80 -17.19 10.88 10.23
N GLN A 81 -16.50 10.11 11.08
CA GLN A 81 -16.11 8.75 10.73
C GLN A 81 -17.34 7.83 10.72
N PRO A 82 -17.46 6.93 9.73
CA PRO A 82 -18.55 5.96 9.70
C PRO A 82 -18.51 5.09 10.97
N PRO A 83 -19.67 4.78 11.59
CA PRO A 83 -19.72 3.93 12.77
C PRO A 83 -19.26 2.52 12.38
N GLU A 84 -18.19 2.03 13.03
CA GLU A 84 -17.77 0.64 12.93
C GLU A 84 -18.36 -0.16 14.10
N GLU A 85 -18.89 -1.35 13.82
CA GLU A 85 -19.46 -2.24 14.84
C GLU A 85 -18.39 -2.87 15.74
N ASP A 86 -17.09 -2.80 15.38
CA ASP A 86 -16.05 -3.59 16.06
C ASP A 86 -14.62 -2.99 16.05
N ALA A 87 -14.42 -1.74 15.61
CA ALA A 87 -13.11 -1.10 15.74
C ALA A 87 -13.18 -0.01 16.81
N GLY A 88 -12.37 -0.18 17.86
CA GLY A 88 -12.16 0.87 18.85
C GLY A 88 -11.47 2.11 18.26
N GLU A 89 -11.06 3.03 19.13
CA GLU A 89 -10.24 4.22 18.82
C GLU A 89 -8.81 3.88 18.34
N GLU A 90 -8.61 2.73 17.67
CA GLU A 90 -7.32 2.35 17.12
C GLU A 90 -7.04 3.08 15.81
N ASP A 91 -5.77 3.41 15.60
CA ASP A 91 -5.31 3.99 14.34
C ASP A 91 -5.69 3.07 13.17
N PRO A 92 -6.40 3.57 12.13
CA PRO A 92 -6.85 2.76 11.01
C PRO A 92 -5.72 2.04 10.26
N ARG A 93 -4.47 2.47 10.45
CA ARG A 93 -3.27 1.86 9.86
C ARG A 93 -2.89 0.53 10.50
N TRP A 94 -3.32 0.25 11.73
CA TRP A 94 -2.80 -0.89 12.50
C TRP A 94 -3.02 -2.24 11.83
N GLU A 95 -4.18 -2.45 11.23
CA GLU A 95 -4.49 -3.69 10.52
C GLU A 95 -3.55 -3.90 9.33
N LEU A 96 -3.28 -2.84 8.56
CA LEU A 96 -2.33 -2.89 7.44
C LEU A 96 -0.91 -3.20 7.93
N ILE A 97 -0.45 -2.52 8.99
CA ILE A 97 0.88 -2.73 9.58
C ILE A 97 1.03 -4.19 10.02
N ARG A 98 0.01 -4.73 10.70
CA ARG A 98 0.00 -6.12 11.14
C ARG A 98 0.16 -7.09 9.98
N GLN A 99 -0.63 -6.93 8.92
CA GLN A 99 -0.54 -7.77 7.72
C GLN A 99 0.85 -7.70 7.07
N LEU A 100 1.45 -6.52 6.99
CA LEU A 100 2.80 -6.35 6.44
C LEU A 100 3.87 -7.02 7.30
N ILE A 101 3.78 -6.93 8.63
CA ILE A 101 4.70 -7.60 9.55
C ILE A 101 4.56 -9.13 9.44
N GLU A 102 3.32 -9.63 9.42
CA GLU A 102 3.05 -11.06 9.26
C GLU A 102 3.62 -11.57 7.94
N TYR A 103 3.33 -10.90 6.83
CA TYR A 103 3.85 -11.27 5.51
C TYR A 103 5.38 -11.21 5.46
N LYS A 104 6.01 -10.17 6.03
CA LYS A 104 7.47 -10.06 6.12
C LYS A 104 8.10 -11.25 6.84
N LYS A 105 7.51 -11.71 7.95
CA LYS A 105 8.00 -12.87 8.72
C LYS A 105 7.95 -14.18 7.94
N PHE A 106 7.01 -14.34 7.00
CA PHE A 106 6.94 -15.54 6.17
C PHE A 106 7.91 -15.50 4.98
N LYS A 107 8.38 -14.31 4.59
CA LYS A 107 9.33 -14.12 3.49
C LYS A 107 10.80 -14.27 3.94
N GLU A 108 11.10 -14.05 5.22
CA GLU A 108 12.41 -14.30 5.86
C GLU A 108 12.57 -15.76 6.31
#